data_AF-A0A2A4MBI6-F1
#
_entry.id   AF-A0A2A4MBI6-F1
#
_cell.length_a   1.000
_cell.length_b   1.000
_cell.length_c   1.000
_cell.angle_alpha   90.00
_cell.angle_beta   90.00
_cell.angle_gamma   90.00
#
_symmetry.space_group_name_H-M   'P 1'
#
loop_
_entity.id
_entity.type
_entity.pdbx_description
1 polymer ?
#
loop_
_entity_poly.entity_id
_entity_poly.type
_entity_poly.pdbx_seq_one_letter_code
_entity_poly.pdbx_strand_id
1 'polypeptide(L)'
;MKVNAVIIVTAPQGNEGALSAFDFVAEFCTQKHNSISVFFYQDGVRQDYSTWHALQKKYNIKLHTCVAAARRRNIDSDNINLSGIGALVTACSATDVKMVGFNPHPPFRHPHSKLENGSSKYLIILHNHPNNNFLAAEALDIALGIAALEQKVSLLFSGTGTLQLLIPDSLKILAALNLYDINNIYVTDISLKNNNLHYKKLKLQPQVITSEQVTALELDNDIILSF
;
A
#
# COMPACT_ATOMS: atom_id res chain seq x y z
N MET A 1 -5.45 -19.99 -15.35
CA MET A 1 -5.08 -19.63 -13.96
C MET A 1 -5.90 -18.41 -13.59
N LYS A 2 -6.58 -18.40 -12.44
CA LYS A 2 -7.38 -17.23 -12.02
C LYS A 2 -6.46 -16.27 -11.27
N VAL A 3 -6.40 -15.01 -11.66
CA VAL A 3 -5.53 -14.00 -11.02
C VAL A 3 -6.41 -12.99 -10.31
N ASN A 4 -6.27 -12.88 -8.99
CA ASN A 4 -7.02 -11.93 -8.19
C ASN A 4 -6.15 -10.71 -7.87
N ALA A 5 -6.63 -9.50 -8.17
CA ALA A 5 -5.91 -8.26 -7.91
C ALA A 5 -6.57 -7.40 -6.83
N VAL A 6 -5.78 -6.71 -6.00
CA VAL A 6 -6.26 -5.61 -5.13
C VAL A 6 -5.60 -4.31 -5.55
N ILE A 7 -6.40 -3.26 -5.70
CA ILE A 7 -5.93 -1.89 -5.96
C ILE A 7 -6.36 -0.98 -4.83
N ILE A 8 -5.43 -0.20 -4.29
CA ILE A 8 -5.78 0.90 -3.37
C ILE A 8 -5.61 2.23 -4.09
N VAL A 9 -6.70 3.00 -4.13
CA VAL A 9 -6.76 4.35 -4.72
C VAL A 9 -6.78 5.36 -3.58
N THR A 10 -5.65 6.04 -3.37
CA THR A 10 -5.49 7.09 -2.35
C THR A 10 -5.58 8.50 -2.92
N ALA A 11 -5.32 8.67 -4.22
CA ALA A 11 -5.30 9.96 -4.89
C ALA A 11 -6.72 10.45 -5.29
N PRO A 12 -6.97 11.76 -5.27
CA PRO A 12 -8.25 12.32 -5.72
C PRO A 12 -8.42 12.15 -7.24
N GLN A 13 -9.67 12.11 -7.69
CA GLN A 13 -9.99 11.97 -9.12
C GLN A 13 -9.36 13.11 -9.94
N GLY A 14 -8.79 12.76 -11.08
CA GLY A 14 -8.08 13.70 -11.96
C GLY A 14 -6.60 13.86 -11.62
N ASN A 15 -6.12 13.31 -10.50
CA ASN A 15 -4.69 13.15 -10.26
C ASN A 15 -4.14 11.99 -11.10
N GLU A 16 -2.88 12.08 -11.52
CA GLU A 16 -2.18 11.04 -12.30
C GLU A 16 -2.30 9.66 -11.65
N GLY A 17 -2.17 9.56 -10.32
CA GLY A 17 -2.29 8.29 -9.61
C GLY A 17 -3.68 7.66 -9.68
N ALA A 18 -4.75 8.48 -9.69
CA ALA A 18 -6.12 7.98 -9.82
C ALA A 18 -6.46 7.57 -11.27
N LEU A 19 -5.91 8.28 -12.26
CA LEU A 19 -6.05 7.96 -13.67
C LEU A 19 -5.30 6.67 -14.02
N SER A 20 -4.04 6.55 -13.61
CA SER A 20 -3.25 5.33 -13.84
C SER A 20 -3.86 4.11 -13.16
N ALA A 21 -4.41 4.27 -11.95
CA ALA A 21 -5.15 3.18 -11.30
C ALA A 21 -6.38 2.76 -12.11
N PHE A 22 -7.13 3.72 -12.66
CA PHE A 22 -8.30 3.42 -13.50
C PHE A 22 -7.90 2.70 -14.79
N ASP A 23 -6.90 3.22 -15.51
CA ASP A 23 -6.43 2.64 -16.77
C ASP A 23 -5.89 1.23 -16.57
N PHE A 24 -5.12 1.01 -15.50
CA PHE A 24 -4.64 -0.31 -15.15
C PHE A 24 -5.80 -1.27 -14.86
N VAL A 25 -6.80 -0.88 -14.06
CA VAL A 25 -7.95 -1.76 -13.78
C VAL A 25 -8.69 -2.08 -15.07
N ALA A 26 -8.91 -1.08 -15.93
CA ALA A 26 -9.58 -1.27 -17.20
C ALA A 26 -8.83 -2.25 -18.12
N GLU A 27 -7.50 -2.12 -18.20
CA GLU A 27 -6.64 -3.01 -18.98
C GLU A 27 -6.57 -4.42 -18.37
N PHE A 28 -6.36 -4.53 -17.06
CA PHE A 28 -6.28 -5.81 -16.34
C PHE A 28 -7.57 -6.65 -16.49
N CYS A 29 -8.73 -5.97 -16.54
CA CYS A 29 -10.02 -6.63 -16.75
C CYS A 29 -10.23 -7.15 -18.18
N THR A 30 -9.45 -6.71 -19.17
CA THR A 30 -9.51 -7.25 -20.54
C THR A 30 -8.93 -8.66 -20.64
N GLN A 31 -8.08 -9.05 -19.69
CA GLN A 31 -7.43 -10.36 -19.66
C GLN A 31 -8.39 -11.41 -19.06
N LYS A 32 -8.45 -12.61 -19.68
CA LYS A 32 -9.36 -13.69 -19.25
C LYS A 32 -8.97 -14.26 -17.88
N HIS A 33 -9.98 -14.52 -17.04
CA HIS A 33 -9.87 -15.14 -15.70
C HIS A 33 -9.29 -14.25 -14.59
N ASN A 34 -9.48 -12.94 -14.69
CA ASN A 34 -9.02 -12.00 -13.67
C ASN A 34 -10.19 -11.48 -12.82
N SER A 35 -9.99 -11.35 -11.51
CA SER A 35 -10.93 -10.65 -10.63
C SER A 35 -10.18 -9.56 -9.87
N ILE A 36 -10.79 -8.38 -9.71
CA ILE A 36 -10.11 -7.24 -9.10
C ILE A 36 -11.01 -6.54 -8.09
N SER A 37 -10.41 -6.19 -6.95
CA SER A 37 -11.05 -5.42 -5.88
C SER A 37 -10.35 -4.08 -5.76
N VAL A 38 -11.11 -2.99 -5.86
CA VAL A 38 -10.63 -1.61 -5.78
C VAL A 38 -11.07 -1.03 -4.44
N PHE A 39 -10.11 -0.55 -3.66
CA PHE A 39 -10.30 0.06 -2.36
C PHE A 39 -10.00 1.56 -2.45
N PHE A 40 -11.03 2.38 -2.33
CA PHE A 40 -10.90 3.82 -2.20
C PHE A 40 -10.57 4.18 -0.76
N TYR A 41 -9.47 4.89 -0.59
CA TYR A 41 -8.92 5.27 0.70
C TYR A 41 -8.56 6.77 0.69
N GLN A 42 -8.57 7.42 1.86
CA GLN A 42 -8.28 8.86 2.00
C GLN A 42 -8.97 9.78 0.95
N ASP A 43 -8.19 10.49 0.13
CA ASP A 43 -8.61 11.47 -0.89
C ASP A 43 -9.18 10.79 -2.14
N GLY A 44 -8.93 9.49 -2.31
CA GLY A 44 -9.62 8.65 -3.28
C GLY A 44 -11.09 8.44 -2.93
N VAL A 45 -11.53 8.75 -1.70
CA VAL A 45 -12.93 8.61 -1.28
C VAL A 45 -13.79 9.79 -1.74
N ARG A 46 -14.80 9.54 -2.58
CA ARG A 46 -15.71 10.55 -3.14
C ARG A 46 -17.18 10.10 -3.12
N GLN A 47 -18.09 11.05 -3.39
CA GLN A 47 -19.51 10.76 -3.59
C GLN A 47 -19.79 10.16 -4.97
N ASP A 48 -19.12 10.67 -6.02
CA ASP A 48 -19.35 10.22 -7.38
C ASP A 48 -18.23 9.25 -7.84
N TYR A 49 -18.64 8.01 -8.11
CA TYR A 49 -17.82 6.97 -8.70
C TYR A 49 -18.41 6.49 -10.04
N SER A 50 -19.18 7.32 -10.75
CA SER A 50 -19.89 6.96 -11.99
C SER A 50 -19.04 6.18 -13.01
N THR A 51 -17.79 6.62 -13.23
CA THR A 51 -16.83 5.92 -14.11
C THR A 51 -16.44 4.54 -13.58
N TRP A 52 -16.17 4.43 -12.28
CA TRP A 52 -15.87 3.15 -11.63
C TRP A 52 -17.08 2.21 -11.58
N HIS A 53 -18.30 2.73 -11.39
CA HIS A 53 -19.53 1.95 -11.45
C HIS A 53 -19.81 1.41 -12.86
N ALA A 54 -19.48 2.17 -13.91
CA ALA A 54 -19.55 1.67 -15.28
C ALA A 54 -18.59 0.49 -15.49
N LEU A 55 -17.37 0.60 -14.95
CA LEU A 55 -16.37 -0.47 -14.99
C LEU A 55 -16.81 -1.70 -14.18
N GLN A 56 -17.39 -1.48 -13.00
CA GLN A 56 -18.03 -2.51 -12.16
C GLN A 56 -19.11 -3.27 -12.90
N LYS A 57 -20.04 -2.59 -13.57
CA LYS A 57 -21.08 -3.25 -14.35
C LYS A 57 -20.51 -4.06 -15.51
N LYS A 58 -19.45 -3.56 -16.16
CA LYS A 58 -18.84 -4.20 -17.33
C LYS A 58 -18.04 -5.45 -16.98
N TYR A 59 -17.28 -5.43 -15.88
CA TYR A 59 -16.30 -6.48 -15.55
C TYR A 59 -16.55 -7.16 -14.19
N ASN A 60 -17.64 -6.83 -13.51
CA ASN A 60 -18.01 -7.34 -12.20
C ASN A 60 -16.91 -7.14 -11.13
N ILE A 61 -16.28 -5.95 -11.15
CA ILE A 61 -15.23 -5.61 -10.18
C ILE A 61 -15.83 -5.25 -8.82
N LYS A 62 -15.11 -5.56 -7.73
CA LYS A 62 -15.55 -5.19 -6.38
C LYS A 62 -15.03 -3.82 -6.04
N LEU A 63 -15.91 -2.89 -5.70
CA LEU A 63 -15.54 -1.58 -5.19
C LEU A 63 -15.75 -1.56 -3.67
N HIS A 64 -14.78 -1.00 -2.97
CA HIS A 64 -14.75 -0.87 -1.51
C HIS A 64 -14.34 0.54 -1.16
N THR A 65 -14.97 1.15 -0.16
CA THR A 65 -14.65 2.50 0.29
C THR A 65 -14.37 2.52 1.77
N CYS A 66 -13.32 3.21 2.19
CA CYS A 66 -12.96 3.35 3.59
C CYS A 66 -14.06 4.07 4.38
N VAL A 67 -14.60 3.40 5.41
CA VAL A 67 -15.64 3.95 6.29
C VAL A 67 -15.19 5.24 6.98
N ALA A 68 -13.95 5.27 7.49
CA ALA A 68 -13.43 6.42 8.22
C ALA A 68 -13.26 7.65 7.30
N ALA A 69 -12.84 7.44 6.06
CA ALA A 69 -12.68 8.52 5.08
C ALA A 69 -14.02 9.00 4.50
N ALA A 70 -15.00 8.10 4.33
CA ALA A 70 -16.35 8.46 3.90
C ALA A 70 -17.09 9.30 4.96
N ARG A 71 -17.03 8.88 6.23
CA ARG A 71 -17.62 9.61 7.35
C ARG A 71 -17.05 11.01 7.52
N ARG A 72 -15.72 11.17 7.41
CA ARG A 72 -15.06 12.50 7.44
C ARG A 72 -15.57 13.46 6.36
N ARG A 73 -16.12 12.94 5.27
CA ARG A 73 -16.62 13.70 4.11
C ARG A 73 -18.15 13.76 4.04
N ASN A 74 -18.87 13.28 5.06
CA ASN A 74 -20.33 13.17 5.07
C ASN A 74 -20.88 12.47 3.81
N ILE A 75 -20.23 11.37 3.42
CA ILE A 75 -20.64 10.54 2.29
C ILE A 75 -21.55 9.44 2.82
N ASP A 76 -22.76 9.36 2.25
CA ASP A 76 -23.78 8.41 2.67
C ASP A 76 -23.57 7.02 2.06
N SER A 77 -24.06 5.98 2.74
CA SER A 77 -23.80 4.57 2.37
C SER A 77 -24.63 4.03 1.22
N ASP A 78 -25.67 4.75 0.79
CA ASP A 78 -26.71 4.21 -0.10
C ASP A 78 -26.20 3.71 -1.45
N ASN A 79 -25.06 4.23 -1.93
CA ASN A 79 -24.45 3.84 -3.21
C ASN A 79 -23.00 3.37 -3.08
N ILE A 80 -22.49 3.15 -1.86
CA ILE A 80 -21.07 2.91 -1.63
C ILE A 80 -20.88 1.76 -0.65
N ASN A 81 -20.06 0.79 -1.06
CA ASN A 81 -19.71 -0.35 -0.21
C ASN A 81 -18.65 0.03 0.83
N LEU A 82 -19.11 0.43 2.02
CA LEU A 82 -18.26 0.82 3.13
C LEU A 82 -17.52 -0.39 3.73
N SER A 83 -16.20 -0.27 3.87
CA SER A 83 -15.32 -1.30 4.43
C SER A 83 -14.24 -0.70 5.33
N GLY A 84 -13.81 -1.47 6.34
CA GLY A 84 -12.72 -1.10 7.23
C GLY A 84 -11.36 -1.64 6.77
N ILE A 85 -10.29 -1.24 7.45
CA ILE A 85 -8.91 -1.66 7.16
C ILE A 85 -8.75 -3.19 7.21
N GLY A 86 -9.50 -3.89 8.07
CA GLY A 86 -9.49 -5.36 8.12
C GLY A 86 -10.00 -6.03 6.84
N ALA A 87 -10.97 -5.43 6.14
CA ALA A 87 -11.45 -5.95 4.86
C ALA A 87 -10.39 -5.77 3.76
N LEU A 88 -9.63 -4.67 3.82
CA LEU A 88 -8.49 -4.46 2.94
C LEU A 88 -7.40 -5.50 3.20
N VAL A 89 -7.00 -5.71 4.46
CA VAL A 89 -5.98 -6.71 4.80
C VAL A 89 -6.42 -8.11 4.36
N THR A 90 -7.68 -8.48 4.63
CA THR A 90 -8.24 -9.77 4.21
C THR A 90 -8.25 -9.94 2.69
N ALA A 91 -8.62 -8.90 1.93
CA ALA A 91 -8.56 -8.92 0.48
C ALA A 91 -7.12 -9.06 -0.03
N CYS A 92 -6.18 -8.33 0.59
CA CYS A 92 -4.76 -8.47 0.29
C CYS A 92 -4.27 -9.89 0.59
N SER A 93 -4.71 -10.57 1.65
CA SER A 93 -4.30 -11.95 1.90
C SER A 93 -4.83 -12.95 0.86
N ALA A 94 -6.03 -12.70 0.32
CA ALA A 94 -6.71 -13.61 -0.62
C ALA A 94 -6.37 -13.39 -2.11
N THR A 95 -5.41 -12.53 -2.43
CA THR A 95 -5.13 -12.11 -3.81
C THR A 95 -3.75 -12.51 -4.32
N ASP A 96 -3.68 -12.63 -5.65
CA ASP A 96 -2.49 -13.02 -6.40
C ASP A 96 -1.66 -11.76 -6.80
N VAL A 97 -2.31 -10.68 -7.21
CA VAL A 97 -1.67 -9.42 -7.63
C VAL A 97 -2.05 -8.31 -6.65
N LYS A 98 -1.10 -7.53 -6.15
CA LYS A 98 -1.38 -6.48 -5.16
C LYS A 98 -0.74 -5.19 -5.65
N MET A 99 -1.57 -4.17 -5.87
CA MET A 99 -1.18 -2.84 -6.34
C MET A 99 -1.68 -1.80 -5.34
N VAL A 100 -0.78 -0.97 -4.80
CA VAL A 100 -1.13 0.10 -3.87
C VAL A 100 -0.36 1.33 -4.33
N GLY A 101 -1.09 2.40 -4.67
CA GLY A 101 -0.51 3.71 -5.01
C GLY A 101 0.38 3.73 -6.26
N PHE A 102 -0.07 4.37 -7.34
CA PHE A 102 0.76 4.53 -8.54
C PHE A 102 1.92 5.50 -8.28
N ASN A 103 3.16 5.01 -8.43
CA ASN A 103 4.32 5.79 -8.86
C ASN A 103 4.90 5.05 -10.09
N PRO A 104 5.28 5.74 -11.18
CA PRO A 104 5.54 5.09 -12.46
C PRO A 104 6.93 4.45 -12.46
N HIS A 105 7.03 3.21 -11.96
CA HIS A 105 8.17 2.34 -12.28
C HIS A 105 7.69 0.91 -12.58
N PRO A 106 7.96 0.37 -13.79
CA PRO A 106 7.79 -1.04 -14.10
C PRO A 106 9.10 -1.85 -13.91
N PRO A 107 9.06 -3.20 -13.85
CA PRO A 107 7.93 -4.06 -14.19
C PRO A 107 7.40 -4.96 -13.06
N PHE A 108 6.08 -5.15 -13.16
CA PHE A 108 5.20 -6.17 -12.59
C PHE A 108 5.86 -7.52 -12.28
N ARG A 109 5.45 -8.15 -11.16
CA ARG A 109 5.65 -9.59 -10.96
C ARG A 109 4.42 -10.30 -10.41
N HIS A 110 4.22 -11.50 -10.91
CA HIS A 110 3.27 -12.49 -10.43
C HIS A 110 3.69 -13.00 -9.04
N PRO A 111 2.73 -13.38 -8.18
CA PRO A 111 3.04 -13.96 -6.89
C PRO A 111 3.65 -15.36 -7.07
N HIS A 112 4.59 -15.69 -6.21
CA HIS A 112 4.93 -17.08 -5.95
C HIS A 112 3.92 -17.66 -4.96
N SER A 113 3.13 -18.63 -5.44
CA SER A 113 2.31 -19.59 -4.69
C SER A 113 1.03 -19.09 -3.98
N LYS A 114 -0.04 -19.89 -4.14
CA LYS A 114 -1.29 -19.84 -3.37
C LYS A 114 -0.99 -19.92 -1.88
N LEU A 115 -1.48 -18.96 -1.09
CA LEU A 115 -1.48 -19.07 0.36
C LEU A 115 -2.80 -19.68 0.84
N GLU A 116 -2.77 -20.98 1.08
CA GLU A 116 -3.74 -21.68 1.93
C GLU A 116 -3.29 -21.47 3.40
N ASN A 117 -4.04 -20.70 4.18
CA ASN A 117 -3.97 -20.60 5.65
C ASN A 117 -2.59 -20.34 6.33
N GLY A 118 -1.62 -19.72 5.64
CA GLY A 118 -0.28 -19.41 6.19
C GLY A 118 -0.05 -17.92 6.52
N SER A 119 0.87 -17.64 7.46
CA SER A 119 1.38 -16.30 7.77
C SER A 119 2.10 -15.72 6.54
N SER A 120 1.54 -14.67 5.95
CA SER A 120 2.08 -13.97 4.78
C SER A 120 3.15 -12.95 5.21
N LYS A 121 4.15 -12.76 4.36
CA LYS A 121 5.18 -11.71 4.51
C LYS A 121 4.77 -10.45 3.75
N TYR A 122 4.63 -9.35 4.48
CA TYR A 122 4.29 -8.03 3.94
C TYR A 122 5.52 -7.14 3.91
N LEU A 123 5.76 -6.50 2.78
CA LEU A 123 6.67 -5.39 2.61
C LEU A 123 5.85 -4.12 2.41
N ILE A 124 6.02 -3.15 3.30
CA ILE A 124 5.43 -1.82 3.17
C ILE A 124 6.54 -0.86 2.76
N ILE A 125 6.41 -0.25 1.59
CA ILE A 125 7.39 0.69 1.06
C ILE A 125 6.87 2.11 1.26
N LEU A 126 7.68 2.94 1.92
CA LEU A 126 7.37 4.35 2.19
C LEU A 126 8.27 5.21 1.30
N HIS A 127 7.67 5.84 0.29
CA HIS A 127 8.37 6.68 -0.69
C HIS A 127 8.11 8.17 -0.51
N ASN A 128 6.98 8.53 0.13
CA ASN A 128 6.52 9.91 0.23
C ASN A 128 7.21 10.74 1.31
N HIS A 129 7.40 12.03 1.00
CA HIS A 129 7.86 13.02 1.94
C HIS A 129 6.94 13.06 3.18
N PRO A 130 7.47 13.20 4.40
CA PRO A 130 6.66 13.19 5.62
C PRO A 130 5.58 14.28 5.70
N ASN A 131 5.88 15.47 5.18
CA ASN A 131 4.89 16.56 5.11
C ASN A 131 3.79 16.31 4.06
N ASN A 132 3.93 15.27 3.22
CA ASN A 132 2.91 14.91 2.26
C ASN A 132 1.87 14.01 2.95
N ASN A 133 0.86 14.70 3.49
CA ASN A 133 -0.50 14.27 3.80
C ASN A 133 -0.68 12.79 4.20
N PHE A 134 -0.84 12.49 5.50
CA PHE A 134 -1.35 11.25 6.14
C PHE A 134 -0.81 9.87 5.72
N LEU A 135 -0.20 9.69 4.53
CA LEU A 135 0.22 8.42 3.94
C LEU A 135 1.31 7.74 4.76
N ALA A 136 2.25 8.52 5.29
CA ALA A 136 3.31 8.04 6.18
C ALA A 136 2.73 7.43 7.47
N ALA A 137 1.82 8.15 8.13
CA ALA A 137 1.19 7.69 9.37
C ALA A 137 0.28 6.47 9.11
N GLU A 138 -0.46 6.48 8.01
CA GLU A 138 -1.37 5.39 7.69
C GLU A 138 -0.68 4.12 7.19
N ALA A 139 0.45 4.24 6.48
CA ALA A 139 1.30 3.09 6.17
C ALA A 139 1.75 2.39 7.46
N LEU A 140 2.03 3.15 8.51
CA LEU A 140 2.36 2.62 9.83
C LEU A 140 1.13 2.04 10.53
N ASP A 141 -0.06 2.66 10.45
CA ASP A 141 -1.30 2.07 10.99
C ASP A 141 -1.65 0.74 10.30
N ILE A 142 -1.45 0.65 8.99
CA ILE A 142 -1.60 -0.58 8.22
C ILE A 142 -0.58 -1.62 8.68
N ALA A 143 0.69 -1.22 8.89
CA ALA A 143 1.72 -2.10 9.42
C ALA A 143 1.31 -2.69 10.78
N LEU A 144 0.80 -1.85 11.69
CA LEU A 144 0.30 -2.27 12.99
C LEU A 144 -0.91 -3.20 12.88
N GLY A 145 -1.87 -2.88 12.01
CA GLY A 145 -3.04 -3.73 11.77
C GLY A 145 -2.70 -5.10 11.18
N ILE A 146 -1.70 -5.15 10.30
CA ILE A 146 -1.19 -6.40 9.73
C ILE A 146 -0.46 -7.22 10.79
N ALA A 147 0.41 -6.59 11.58
CA ALA A 147 1.12 -7.26 12.67
C ALA A 147 0.15 -7.78 13.76
N ALA A 148 -0.92 -7.06 14.05
CA ALA A 148 -1.98 -7.50 14.97
C ALA A 148 -2.74 -8.76 14.47
N LEU A 149 -2.64 -9.07 13.17
CA LEU A 149 -3.16 -10.30 12.56
C LEU A 149 -2.08 -11.40 12.47
N GLU A 150 -1.00 -11.28 13.25
CA GLU A 150 0.12 -12.23 13.30
C GLU A 150 0.80 -12.47 11.94
N GLN A 151 0.77 -11.44 11.09
CA GLN A 151 1.44 -11.44 9.81
C GLN A 151 2.81 -10.77 9.93
N LYS A 152 3.79 -11.25 9.16
CA LYS A 152 5.14 -10.68 9.19
C LYS A 152 5.18 -9.38 8.40
N VAL A 153 5.73 -8.32 8.98
CA VAL A 153 5.84 -7.00 8.32
C VAL A 153 7.29 -6.55 8.24
N SER A 154 7.68 -6.10 7.06
CA SER A 154 8.92 -5.40 6.76
C SER A 154 8.60 -4.00 6.25
N LEU A 155 9.41 -3.01 6.63
CA LEU A 155 9.27 -1.64 6.15
C LEU A 155 10.48 -1.26 5.29
N LEU A 156 10.27 -0.61 4.15
CA LEU A 156 11.34 -0.06 3.32
C LEU A 156 11.13 1.44 3.12
N PHE A 157 12.06 2.26 3.62
CA PHE A 157 12.09 3.69 3.36
C PHE A 157 12.94 3.98 2.12
N SER A 158 12.36 4.66 1.13
CA SER A 158 13.10 5.04 -0.08
C SER A 158 12.60 6.38 -0.64
N GLY A 159 13.31 6.93 -1.63
CA GLY A 159 13.06 8.27 -2.15
C GLY A 159 12.98 9.31 -1.04
N THR A 160 11.95 10.15 -1.10
CA THR A 160 11.67 11.18 -0.08
C THR A 160 11.14 10.61 1.25
N GLY A 161 10.71 9.33 1.27
CA GLY A 161 10.23 8.64 2.47
C GLY A 161 11.30 8.47 3.54
N THR A 162 12.56 8.46 3.16
CA THR A 162 13.69 8.43 4.12
C THR A 162 13.69 9.60 5.10
N LEU A 163 13.10 10.74 4.74
CA LEU A 163 12.97 11.91 5.61
C LEU A 163 12.01 11.67 6.80
N GLN A 164 11.12 10.67 6.71
CA GLN A 164 10.24 10.29 7.81
C GLN A 164 11.04 9.78 9.03
N LEU A 165 12.24 9.22 8.80
CA LEU A 165 13.14 8.74 9.86
C LEU A 165 13.75 9.87 10.71
N LEU A 166 13.54 11.14 10.33
CA LEU A 166 14.03 12.30 11.06
C LEU A 166 12.97 12.95 11.95
N ILE A 167 11.69 12.65 11.76
CA ILE A 167 10.60 13.40 12.38
C ILE A 167 10.20 12.79 13.72
N PRO A 168 10.16 13.58 14.80
CA PRO A 168 9.88 13.09 16.15
C PRO A 168 8.59 12.29 16.29
N ASP A 169 7.50 12.70 15.61
CA ASP A 169 6.21 12.02 15.74
C ASP A 169 6.17 10.69 14.99
N SER A 170 6.73 10.63 13.78
CA SER A 170 6.96 9.36 13.08
C SER A 170 7.83 8.44 13.93
N LEU A 171 8.88 8.96 14.56
CA LEU A 171 9.76 8.18 15.43
C LEU A 171 9.05 7.56 16.65
N LYS A 172 7.99 8.16 17.19
CA LYS A 172 7.19 7.55 18.27
C LYS A 172 6.45 6.31 17.77
N ILE A 173 5.80 6.42 16.61
CA ILE A 173 5.09 5.29 15.97
C ILE A 173 6.11 4.21 15.58
N LEU A 174 7.24 4.61 15.00
CA LEU A 174 8.31 3.70 14.63
C LEU A 174 8.96 3.00 15.83
N ALA A 175 9.04 3.65 17.00
CA ALA A 175 9.48 3.01 18.24
C ALA A 175 8.45 2.00 18.76
N ALA A 176 7.16 2.26 18.55
CA ALA A 176 6.09 1.33 18.90
C ALA A 176 6.11 0.07 18.03
N LEU A 177 6.59 0.13 16.78
CA LEU A 177 6.70 -1.01 15.86
C LEU A 177 7.43 -2.23 16.48
N ASN A 178 8.50 -1.99 17.25
CA ASN A 178 9.23 -3.05 17.94
C ASN A 178 8.35 -3.84 18.94
N LEU A 179 7.33 -3.20 19.52
CA LEU A 179 6.38 -3.86 20.42
C LEU A 179 5.43 -4.82 19.68
N TYR A 180 5.28 -4.64 18.37
CA TYR A 180 4.46 -5.46 17.48
C TYR A 180 5.32 -6.41 16.62
N ASP A 181 6.57 -6.66 17.03
CA ASP A 181 7.54 -7.53 16.33
C ASP A 181 7.89 -7.09 14.89
N ILE A 182 7.69 -5.80 14.59
CA ILE A 182 8.05 -5.20 13.29
C ILE A 182 9.49 -4.69 13.38
N ASN A 183 10.45 -5.61 13.26
CA ASN A 183 11.88 -5.32 13.42
C ASN A 183 12.63 -5.15 12.08
N ASN A 184 12.03 -5.61 10.98
CA ASN A 184 12.65 -5.60 9.66
C ASN A 184 12.45 -4.24 8.98
N ILE A 185 13.28 -3.26 9.34
CA ILE A 185 13.22 -1.89 8.81
C ILE A 185 14.43 -1.63 7.92
N TYR A 186 14.19 -1.26 6.67
CA TYR A 186 15.21 -1.07 5.64
C TYR A 186 15.22 0.36 5.11
N VAL A 187 16.38 0.79 4.61
CA VAL A 187 16.55 2.04 3.87
C VAL A 187 17.52 1.84 2.72
N THR A 188 17.26 2.45 1.57
CA THR A 188 18.19 2.33 0.42
C THR A 188 19.39 3.26 0.55
N ASP A 189 20.56 2.76 0.18
CA ASP A 189 21.81 3.55 0.21
C ASP A 189 21.73 4.79 -0.71
N ILE A 190 21.13 4.64 -1.88
CA ILE A 190 20.87 5.73 -2.84
C ILE A 190 19.99 6.81 -2.21
N SER A 191 18.91 6.42 -1.51
CA SER A 191 18.00 7.41 -0.93
C SER A 191 18.63 8.15 0.25
N LEU A 192 19.49 7.50 1.05
CA LEU A 192 20.28 8.20 2.07
C LEU A 192 21.20 9.25 1.44
N LYS A 193 21.93 8.88 0.38
CA LYS A 193 22.81 9.81 -0.35
C LYS A 193 22.04 10.98 -0.94
N ASN A 194 20.95 10.71 -1.65
CA ASN A 194 20.16 11.73 -2.35
C ASN A 194 19.48 12.73 -1.40
N ASN A 195 19.09 12.29 -0.20
CA ASN A 195 18.50 13.17 0.81
C ASN A 195 19.54 13.77 1.77
N ASN A 196 20.85 13.62 1.49
CA ASN A 196 21.95 14.08 2.34
C ASN A 196 21.84 13.59 3.80
N LEU A 197 21.32 12.37 3.99
CA LEU A 197 21.13 11.76 5.30
C LEU A 197 22.35 10.95 5.68
N HIS A 198 23.01 11.37 6.76
CA HIS A 198 24.03 10.56 7.39
C HIS A 198 23.40 9.53 8.30
N TYR A 199 23.62 8.24 8.00
CA TYR A 199 23.13 7.10 8.76
C TYR A 199 23.29 7.27 10.29
N LYS A 200 24.47 7.72 10.74
CA LYS A 200 24.78 7.94 12.17
C LYS A 200 23.90 8.97 12.89
N LYS A 201 23.17 9.81 12.16
CA LYS A 201 22.27 10.82 12.71
C LYS A 201 20.82 10.33 12.81
N LEU A 202 20.51 9.16 12.24
CA LEU A 202 19.18 8.55 12.36
C LEU A 202 19.00 8.00 13.77
N LYS A 203 17.86 8.31 14.39
CA LYS A 203 17.54 7.80 15.73
C LYS A 203 17.17 6.32 15.70
N LEU A 204 16.56 5.88 14.61
CA LEU A 204 16.43 4.47 14.27
C LEU A 204 17.64 4.04 13.48
N GLN A 205 18.04 2.78 13.65
CA GLN A 205 19.13 2.16 12.90
C GLN A 205 18.52 1.18 11.89
N PRO A 206 17.89 1.65 10.80
CA PRO A 206 17.40 0.73 9.76
C PRO A 206 18.57 0.01 9.11
N GLN A 207 18.32 -1.15 8.52
CA GLN A 207 19.32 -1.83 7.72
C GLN A 207 19.46 -1.13 6.37
N VAL A 208 20.68 -0.66 6.05
CA VAL A 208 20.97 -0.06 4.75
C VAL A 208 21.08 -1.17 3.71
N ILE A 209 20.32 -1.06 2.63
CA ILE A 209 20.31 -2.03 1.53
C ILE A 209 20.57 -1.36 0.17
N THR A 210 21.14 -2.12 -0.75
CA THR A 210 21.37 -1.72 -2.15
C THR A 210 20.14 -1.96 -3.01
N SER A 211 20.10 -1.42 -4.23
CA SER A 211 19.01 -1.69 -5.19
C SER A 211 18.83 -3.17 -5.50
N GLU A 212 19.92 -3.94 -5.57
CA GLU A 212 19.88 -5.40 -5.79
C GLU A 212 19.20 -6.11 -4.61
N GLN A 213 19.51 -5.68 -3.39
CA GLN A 213 18.89 -6.19 -2.18
C GLN A 213 17.42 -5.75 -2.04
N VAL A 214 17.03 -4.58 -2.56
CA VAL A 214 15.62 -4.18 -2.67
C VAL A 214 14.87 -5.17 -3.54
N THR A 215 15.39 -5.48 -4.74
CA THR A 215 14.75 -6.48 -5.61
C THR A 215 14.66 -7.85 -4.94
N ALA A 216 15.70 -8.28 -4.22
CA ALA A 216 15.66 -9.53 -3.46
C ALA A 216 14.60 -9.50 -2.34
N LEU A 217 14.49 -8.37 -1.63
CA LEU A 217 13.50 -8.16 -0.57
C LEU A 217 12.07 -8.18 -1.11
N GLU A 218 11.83 -7.51 -2.23
CA GLU A 218 10.55 -7.55 -2.94
C GLU A 218 10.18 -8.98 -3.37
N LEU A 219 11.16 -9.81 -3.73
CA LEU A 219 10.94 -11.21 -4.10
C LEU A 219 10.71 -12.15 -2.92
N ASP A 220 11.24 -11.83 -1.73
CA ASP A 220 11.05 -12.63 -0.52
C ASP A 220 9.69 -12.37 0.16
N ASN A 221 9.03 -11.25 -0.16
CA ASN A 221 7.75 -10.88 0.45
C ASN A 221 6.57 -11.25 -0.46
N ASP A 222 5.53 -11.86 0.14
CA ASP A 222 4.32 -12.28 -0.55
C ASP A 222 3.43 -11.10 -0.96
N ILE A 223 3.55 -9.99 -0.22
CA ILE A 223 2.68 -8.82 -0.34
C ILE A 223 3.51 -7.56 -0.30
N ILE A 224 3.37 -6.69 -1.31
CA ILE A 224 4.02 -5.38 -1.34
C ILE A 224 2.95 -4.30 -1.32
N LEU A 225 3.03 -3.37 -0.37
CA LEU A 225 2.17 -2.19 -0.26
C LEU A 225 3.04 -0.94 -0.37
N SER A 226 2.85 -0.13 -1.41
CA SER A 226 3.65 1.07 -1.66
C SER A 226 2.86 2.33 -1.31
N PHE A 227 3.44 3.19 -0.46
CA PHE A 227 2.86 4.45 0.00
C PHE A 227 3.74 5.62 -0.41
#